data_AF-A0A5K1EKN8-F1
#
_entry.id   AF-A0A5K1EKN8-F1
#
_cell.length_a   1.000
_cell.length_b   1.000
_cell.length_c   1.000
_cell.angle_alpha   90.00
_cell.angle_beta   90.00
_cell.angle_gamma   90.00
#
_symmetry.space_group_name_H-M   'P 1'
#
loop_
_entity.id
_entity.type
_entity.pdbx_description
1 polymer ?
#
loop_
_entity_poly.entity_id
_entity_poly.type
_entity_poly.pdbx_seq_one_letter_code
_entity_poly.pdbx_strand_id
1 'polypeptide(L)' 'PNWEGPYVVKEVLPHNSYRLIDADGVEIHDPINALHLKKFYT' A
#
# COMPACT_ATOMS: atom_id res chain seq x y z
N PRO A 1 1.24 14.63 -8.01
CA PRO A 1 2.56 13.97 -8.15
C PRO A 1 3.29 13.64 -6.83
N ASN A 2 2.64 13.77 -5.67
CA ASN A 2 3.24 13.50 -4.36
C ASN A 2 2.93 12.06 -3.92
N TRP A 3 3.50 11.09 -4.62
CA TRP A 3 3.38 9.68 -4.23
C TRP A 3 4.54 9.34 -3.29
N GLU A 4 4.25 8.63 -2.21
CA GLU A 4 5.25 8.15 -1.27
C GLU A 4 5.58 6.68 -1.51
N GLY A 5 6.82 6.33 -1.21
CA GLY A 5 7.32 4.96 -1.27
C GLY A 5 7.48 4.37 -2.67
N PRO A 6 8.06 3.17 -2.71
CA PRO A 6 7.28 1.99 -3.04
C PRO A 6 6.88 1.23 -1.77
N TYR A 7 5.65 0.72 -1.76
CA TYR A 7 5.13 -0.15 -0.69
C TYR A 7 4.83 -1.54 -1.23
N VAL A 8 4.86 -2.54 -0.35
CA VAL A 8 4.47 -3.91 -0.67
C VAL A 8 3.11 -4.21 -0.04
N VAL A 9 2.23 -4.88 -0.79
CA VAL A 9 0.95 -5.34 -0.27
C VAL A 9 1.18 -6.51 0.69
N LYS A 10 0.85 -6.31 1.96
CA LYS A 10 0.88 -7.37 2.99
C LYS A 10 -0.39 -8.19 2.97
N GLU A 11 -1.55 -7.54 2.85
CA GLU A 11 -2.87 -8.18 2.89
C GLU A 11 -3.85 -7.46 1.96
N VAL A 12 -4.66 -8.24 1.24
CA VAL A 12 -5.79 -7.72 0.46
C VAL A 12 -7.05 -7.84 1.31
N LEU A 13 -7.69 -6.71 1.58
CA LEU A 13 -8.88 -6.64 2.40
C LEU A 13 -10.15 -6.48 1.53
N PRO A 14 -11.33 -6.76 2.08
CA PRO A 14 -12.60 -6.46 1.43
C PRO A 14 -12.72 -4.99 1.03
N HIS A 15 -13.66 -4.69 0.14
CA HIS A 15 -13.98 -3.31 -0.27
C HIS A 15 -12.80 -2.54 -0.87
N ASN A 16 -11.93 -3.22 -1.60
CA ASN A 16 -10.85 -2.59 -2.36
C ASN A 16 -9.83 -1.87 -1.45
N SER A 17 -9.55 -2.44 -0.28
CA SER A 17 -8.57 -1.90 0.68
C SER A 17 -7.40 -2.86 0.86
N TYR A 18 -6.25 -2.33 1.27
CA TYR A 18 -4.99 -3.07 1.36
C TYR A 18 -4.24 -2.68 2.62
N ARG A 19 -3.63 -3.64 3.31
CA ARG A 19 -2.56 -3.36 4.27
C ARG A 19 -1.23 -3.36 3.56
N LEU A 20 -0.41 -2.37 3.86
CA LEU A 20 0.87 -2.15 3.21
C LEU A 20 2.00 -2.26 4.23
N ILE A 21 3.17 -2.65 3.74
CA ILE A 21 4.43 -2.57 4.46
C ILE A 21 5.42 -1.74 3.65
N ASP A 22 6.29 -1.01 4.33
CA ASP A 22 7.40 -0.30 3.71
C ASP A 22 8.60 -1.21 3.43
N ALA A 23 9.68 -0.62 2.91
CA ALA A 23 10.91 -1.33 2.56
C ALA A 23 11.63 -1.94 3.78
N ASP A 24 11.42 -1.38 4.97
CA ASP A 24 11.99 -1.85 6.24
C ASP A 24 11.08 -2.91 6.91
N GLY A 25 9.93 -3.21 6.30
CA GLY A 25 8.96 -4.18 6.79
C GLY A 25 8.01 -3.62 7.86
N VAL A 26 7.98 -2.30 8.06
CA VAL A 26 7.06 -1.65 8.98
C VAL A 26 5.68 -1.56 8.34
N GLU A 27 4.67 -2.01 9.07
CA GLU A 27 3.28 -1.98 8.62
C GLU A 27 2.69 -0.56 8.72
N ILE A 28 2.04 -0.13 7.64
CA ILE A 28 1.16 1.03 7.69
C ILE A 28 -0.09 0.64 8.47
N HIS A 29 -0.27 1.29 9.63
CA HIS A 29 -1.31 0.96 10.60
C HIS A 29 -2.72 0.95 9.99
N ASP A 30 -3.03 1.93 9.14
CA ASP A 30 -4.35 2.07 8.54
C ASP A 30 -4.41 1.42 7.14
N PRO A 31 -5.46 0.61 6.85
CA PRO A 31 -5.73 0.12 5.51
C PRO A 31 -5.89 1.25 4.49
N ILE A 32 -5.25 1.10 3.33
CA ILE A 32 -5.31 2.09 2.25
C ILE A 32 -6.25 1.61 1.15
N ASN A 33 -7.15 2.48 0.71
CA ASN A 33 -8.02 2.20 -0.43
C ASN A 33 -7.23 2.18 -1.75
N ALA A 34 -7.57 1.26 -2.65
CA ALA A 34 -6.94 1.12 -3.97
C ALA A 34 -6.92 2.42 -4.79
N LEU A 35 -7.91 3.31 -4.60
CA LEU A 35 -7.98 4.61 -5.28
C LEU A 35 -6.75 5.49 -4.97
N HIS A 36 -6.16 5.32 -3.79
CA HIS A 36 -4.96 6.03 -3.35
C HIS A 36 -3.69 5.23 -3.59
N LEU A 37 -3.72 4.22 -4.48
CA LEU A 37 -2.57 3.39 -4.81
C LEU A 37 -2.32 3.41 -6.32
N LYS A 38 -1.04 3.29 -6.68
CA LYS A 38 -0.60 3.11 -8.05
C LYS A 38 0.32 1.90 -8.12
N LYS A 39 0.09 1.02 -9.11
CA LYS A 39 0.99 -0.11 -9.37
C LYS A 39 2.39 0.41 -9.70
N PHE A 40 3.38 -0.08 -8.98
CA PHE A 40 4.79 0.18 -9.23
C PHE A 40 5.28 -0.84 -10.27
N TYR A 41 5.81 -0.37 -11.39
CA TYR A 41 6.41 -1.21 -12.43
C TYR A 41 7.90 -0.90 -12.47
N THR A 42 8.73 -1.86 -12.04
CA THR A 42 10.20 -1.84 -12.15
C THR A 42 10.66 -2.40 -13.47
#